data_AF-A0A963WI85-F1
#
_entry.id   AF-A0A963WI85-F1
#
_cell.length_a   1.000
_cell.length_b   1.000
_cell.length_c   1.000
_cell.angle_alpha   90.00
_cell.angle_beta   90.00
_cell.angle_gamma   90.00
#
_symmetry.space_group_name_H-M   'P 1'
#
loop_
_entity.id
_entity.type
_entity.pdbx_description
1 polymer ?
#
loop_
_entity_poly.entity_id
_entity_poly.type
_entity_poly.pdbx_seq_one_letter_code
_entity_poly.pdbx_strand_id
1 'polypeptide(L)' 'MTDNPLLSSDRQPEDADAALRPKTLAEFVGQAAAKDNLRVFIESAKSRREAMDHVLFFGPPGLGKT' A
#
# COMPACT_ATOMS: atom_id res chain seq x y z
N MET A 1 -18.29 13.76 13.85
CA MET A 1 -17.52 12.86 12.96
C MET A 1 -16.45 13.74 12.34
N THR A 2 -15.27 13.77 12.93
CA THR A 2 -14.15 14.59 12.49
C THR A 2 -13.48 13.85 11.33
N ASP A 3 -13.65 14.36 10.11
CA ASP A 3 -12.82 13.98 8.97
C ASP A 3 -11.36 14.21 9.36
N ASN A 4 -10.62 13.12 9.51
CA ASN A 4 -9.19 13.16 9.78
C ASN A 4 -8.49 13.15 8.41
N PRO A 5 -7.93 14.28 7.94
CA PRO A 5 -7.32 14.38 6.62
C PRO A 5 -6.22 13.35 6.40
N LEU A 6 -5.56 12.90 7.48
CA LEU A 6 -4.51 11.88 7.46
C LEU A 6 -5.02 10.47 7.13
N LEU A 7 -6.34 10.24 7.10
CA LEU A 7 -6.98 8.97 6.80
C LEU A 7 -7.83 9.01 5.52
N SER A 8 -7.87 10.17 4.84
CA SER A 8 -8.62 10.35 3.61
C SER A 8 -7.87 9.69 2.44
N SER A 9 -8.58 8.88 1.64
CA SER A 9 -7.97 8.25 0.44
C SER A 9 -7.84 9.21 -0.75
N ASP A 10 -8.44 10.39 -0.67
CA ASP A 10 -8.40 11.43 -1.70
C ASP A 10 -7.06 12.17 -1.68
N ARG A 11 -6.50 12.40 -2.88
CA ARG A 11 -5.22 13.11 -3.06
C ARG A 11 -5.38 14.56 -2.63
N GLN A 12 -4.53 15.02 -1.71
CA GLN A 12 -4.51 16.42 -1.31
C GLN A 12 -3.46 17.19 -2.14
N PRO A 13 -3.73 18.45 -2.50
CA PRO A 13 -2.80 19.28 -3.29
C PRO A 13 -1.46 19.53 -2.58
N GLU A 14 -1.40 19.38 -1.26
CA GLU A 14 -0.18 19.43 -0.45
C GLU A 14 0.68 18.14 -0.49
N ASP A 15 0.23 17.05 -1.12
CA ASP A 15 1.02 15.82 -1.30
C ASP A 15 2.13 16.01 -2.36
N ALA A 16 3.14 16.82 -2.06
CA ALA A 16 4.30 17.04 -2.93
C ALA A 16 5.04 15.73 -3.28
N ASP A 17 4.94 14.73 -2.41
CA ASP A 17 5.48 13.36 -2.60
C ASP A 17 4.58 12.44 -3.44
N ALA A 18 3.39 12.88 -3.88
CA ALA A 18 2.48 12.05 -4.69
C ALA A 18 3.11 11.60 -6.02
N ALA A 19 4.05 12.38 -6.56
CA ALA A 19 4.80 12.01 -7.77
C ALA A 19 5.84 10.92 -7.51
N LEU A 20 6.33 10.78 -6.28
CA LEU A 20 7.35 9.81 -5.88
C LEU A 20 6.75 8.51 -5.32
N ARG A 21 5.47 8.53 -4.92
CA ARG A 21 4.79 7.34 -4.41
C ARG A 21 4.50 6.36 -5.56
N PRO A 22 4.99 5.11 -5.48
CA PRO A 22 4.77 4.12 -6.52
C PRO A 22 3.29 3.81 -6.68
N LYS A 23 2.81 3.75 -7.93
CA LYS A 23 1.40 3.46 -8.24
C LYS A 23 1.11 1.96 -8.29
N THR A 24 2.15 1.18 -8.53
CA THR A 24 2.09 -0.28 -8.60
C THR A 24 3.08 -0.91 -7.65
N LEU A 25 2.79 -2.14 -7.23
CA LEU A 25 3.73 -2.93 -6.42
C LEU A 25 5.07 -3.16 -7.14
N ALA A 26 5.08 -3.11 -8.48
CA ALA A 26 6.28 -3.26 -9.28
C ALA A 26 7.20 -2.02 -9.22
N GLU A 27 6.62 -0.82 -9.13
CA GLU A 27 7.35 0.45 -8.98
C GLU A 27 7.96 0.62 -7.58
N PHE A 28 7.50 -0.15 -6.59
CA PHE A 28 8.03 -0.06 -5.22
C PHE A 28 9.46 -0.62 -5.14
N VAL A 29 10.42 0.22 -4.77
CA VAL A 29 11.85 -0.13 -4.70
C VAL A 29 12.16 -0.78 -3.35
N GLY A 30 12.92 -1.88 -3.36
CA GLY A 30 13.27 -2.64 -2.15
C GLY A 30 12.18 -3.61 -1.70
N GLN A 31 12.34 -4.16 -0.49
CA GLN A 31 11.37 -5.07 0.15
C GLN A 31 10.94 -6.28 -0.71
N ALA A 32 11.86 -6.89 -1.46
CA ALA A 32 11.54 -7.95 -2.44
C ALA A 32 10.70 -9.10 -1.83
N ALA A 33 11.10 -9.63 -0.67
CA ALA A 33 10.38 -10.70 0.00
C ALA A 33 8.93 -10.30 0.37
N ALA A 34 8.73 -9.08 0.89
CA ALA A 34 7.40 -8.60 1.24
C ALA A 34 6.53 -8.38 0.00
N LYS A 35 7.10 -7.83 -1.08
CA LYS A 35 6.40 -7.66 -2.37
C LYS A 35 5.97 -9.00 -2.96
N ASP A 36 6.85 -10.01 -2.91
CA ASP A 36 6.55 -11.33 -3.47
C ASP A 36 5.43 -12.01 -2.68
N ASN A 37 5.47 -11.94 -1.35
CA ASN A 37 4.41 -12.44 -0.50
C ASN A 37 3.07 -11.75 -0.79
N LEU A 38 3.06 -10.41 -0.82
CA LEU A 38 1.86 -9.62 -1.10
C LEU A 38 1.28 -9.92 -2.50
N ARG A 39 2.14 -10.17 -3.50
CA ARG A 39 1.70 -10.56 -4.84
C ARG A 39 0.90 -11.87 -4.81
N VAL A 40 1.36 -12.87 -4.06
CA VAL A 40 0.64 -14.15 -3.92
C VAL A 40 -0.75 -13.95 -3.29
N PHE A 41 -0.86 -13.12 -2.25
CA PHE A 41 -2.14 -12.81 -1.62
C PHE A 41 -3.10 -12.07 -2.57
N ILE A 42 -2.61 -11.05 -3.27
CA ILE A 42 -3.40 -10.28 -4.24
C ILE A 42 -3.93 -11.20 -5.34
N GLU A 43 -3.07 -12.02 -5.94
CA GLU A 43 -3.47 -12.92 -7.03
C GLU A 43 -4.45 -13.99 -6.55
N SER A 44 -4.28 -14.49 -5.31
CA SER A 44 -5.22 -15.45 -4.71
C SER A 44 -6.59 -14.84 -4.44
N ALA A 45 -6.66 -13.59 -3.99
CA ALA A 45 -7.91 -12.86 -3.79
C ALA A 45 -8.62 -12.58 -5.13
N LYS A 46 -7.86 -12.11 -6.14
CA LYS A 46 -8.36 -11.90 -7.50
C LYS A 46 -8.92 -13.19 -8.11
N SER A 47 -8.21 -14.30 -7.98
CA SER A 47 -8.64 -15.61 -8.50
C SER A 47 -9.97 -16.07 -7.89
N ARG A 48 -10.18 -15.79 -6.60
CA ARG A 48 -11.43 -16.09 -5.90
C ARG A 48 -12.54 -15.08 -6.17
N ARG A 49 -12.21 -13.92 -6.75
CA ARG A 49 -13.11 -12.76 -6.87
C ARG A 49 -13.68 -12.32 -5.52
N GLU A 50 -12.85 -12.40 -4.50
CA GLU A 50 -13.16 -12.02 -3.12
C GLU A 50 -12.21 -10.92 -2.65
N ALA A 51 -12.58 -10.23 -1.57
CA ALA A 51 -11.69 -9.29 -0.92
C ALA A 51 -10.45 -10.03 -0.39
N MET A 52 -9.29 -9.37 -0.44
CA MET A 52 -8.09 -9.88 0.20
C MET A 52 -8.26 -9.85 1.72
N ASP A 53 -7.73 -10.86 2.40
CA ASP A 53 -7.69 -10.91 3.86
C ASP A 53 -6.90 -9.71 4.44
N HIS A 54 -7.09 -9.43 5.72
CA HIS A 54 -6.42 -8.33 6.40
C HIS A 54 -4.89 -8.55 6.46
N VAL A 55 -4.13 -7.50 6.11
CA VAL A 55 -2.66 -7.50 6.14
C VAL A 55 -2.18 -6.40 7.07
N LEU A 56 -1.22 -6.72 7.96
CA LEU A 56 -0.57 -5.76 8.85
C LEU A 56 0.85 -5.48 8.36
N PHE A 57 1.15 -4.22 8.05
CA PHE A 57 2.52 -3.77 7.79
C PHE A 57 3.16 -3.28 9.10
N PHE A 58 4.19 -3.98 9.56
CA PHE A 58 4.93 -3.62 10.77
C PHE A 58 6.43 -3.54 10.50
N GLY A 59 7.11 -2.57 11.13
CA GLY A 59 8.56 -2.42 11.05
C GLY A 59 9.05 -1.01 11.39
N PRO A 60 10.37 -0.81 11.51
CA PRO A 60 11.03 0.48 11.74
C PRO A 60 10.52 1.62 10.84
N PRO A 61 10.63 2.89 11.27
CA PRO A 61 10.26 4.04 10.44
C PRO A 61 11.08 4.07 9.13
N GLY A 62 10.50 4.64 8.06
CA GLY A 62 11.19 4.79 6.77
C GLY A 62 11.13 3.57 5.83
N LEU A 63 10.40 2.51 6.18
CA LEU A 63 10.30 1.28 5.36
C LEU A 63 9.14 1.26 4.34
N GLY A 64 8.45 2.38 4.13
CA GLY A 64 7.36 2.47 3.15
C GLY A 64 6.13 1.64 3.52
N LYS A 65 5.71 1.67 4.79
CA LYS A 65 4.47 1.03 5.29
C LYS A 65 3.20 1.76 4.86
N THR A 66 3.35 3.04 4.49
CA THR A 66 2.31 3.95 4.04
C THR A 66 2.46 4.08 2.54
#